data_AF-A0AAU7YZ55-F1
#
_entry.id   AF-A0AAU7YZ55-F1
#
_cell.length_a   1.000
_cell.length_b   1.000
_cell.length_c   1.000
_cell.angle_alpha   90.00
_cell.angle_beta   90.00
_cell.angle_gamma   90.00
#
_symmetry.space_group_name_H-M   'P 1'
#
loop_
_entity.id
_entity.type
_entity.pdbx_description
1 polymer ?
#
loop_
_entity_poly.entity_id
_entity_poly.type
_entity_poly.pdbx_seq_one_letter_code
_entity_poly.pdbx_strand_id
1 'polypeptide(L)'
;MSINLRDNLCKLSLCSFLVFALTGCRSKRDISWSTQAYSSDKHWLATAHGEAGGSFGGGYEATIVYLSQAEQQPVEILEFDRLLSKSSLHLNWAGPRYLAVVIDPGTDPINSTEVHFQAIKCGDVTITLEPMPH
;
A
#
# COMPACT_ATOMS: atom_id res chain seq x y z
N MET A 1 56.21 36.36 -7.93
CA MET A 1 55.41 35.29 -8.58
C MET A 1 53.99 35.41 -8.02
N SER A 2 53.15 36.19 -8.69
CA SER A 2 51.78 36.50 -8.22
C SER A 2 50.82 35.43 -8.74
N ILE A 3 50.14 34.74 -7.84
CA ILE A 3 49.17 33.71 -8.18
C ILE A 3 47.82 34.42 -8.34
N ASN A 4 47.28 34.43 -9.57
CA ASN A 4 46.01 35.07 -9.90
C ASN A 4 44.85 34.30 -9.25
N LEU A 5 44.14 34.96 -8.34
CA LEU A 5 43.06 34.42 -7.52
C LEU A 5 41.68 34.48 -8.21
N ARG A 6 41.63 34.57 -9.55
CA ARG A 6 40.40 34.88 -10.32
C ARG A 6 39.74 33.66 -10.98
N ASP A 7 40.43 32.53 -11.09
CA ASP A 7 39.94 31.42 -11.92
C ASP A 7 39.05 30.40 -11.17
N ASN A 8 38.88 30.55 -9.86
CA ASN A 8 38.13 29.60 -9.04
C ASN A 8 36.67 29.99 -8.75
N LEU A 9 36.25 31.20 -9.13
CA LEU A 9 34.91 31.71 -8.80
C LEU A 9 33.82 31.31 -9.82
N CYS A 10 34.18 30.96 -11.06
CA CYS A 10 33.18 30.54 -12.07
C CYS A 10 32.78 29.06 -11.98
N LYS A 11 33.59 28.19 -11.35
CA LYS A 11 33.29 26.74 -11.26
C LYS A 11 32.35 26.37 -10.12
N LEU A 12 32.19 27.23 -9.13
CA LEU A 12 31.33 26.97 -7.97
C LEU A 12 29.84 27.28 -8.21
N SER A 13 29.50 27.99 -9.29
CA SER A 13 28.11 28.40 -9.57
C SER A 13 27.27 27.31 -10.27
N LEU A 14 27.91 26.42 -11.04
CA LEU A 14 27.20 25.39 -11.83
C LEU A 14 26.87 24.11 -11.06
N CYS A 15 27.52 23.85 -9.92
CA CYS A 15 27.29 22.61 -9.17
C CYS A 15 26.03 22.65 -8.27
N SER A 16 25.49 23.82 -7.96
CA SER A 16 24.35 23.93 -7.03
C SER A 16 22.97 23.70 -7.67
N PHE A 17 22.86 23.75 -9.01
CA PHE A 17 21.57 23.50 -9.70
C PHE A 17 21.30 22.02 -9.99
N LEU A 18 22.32 21.15 -9.94
CA LEU A 18 22.17 19.72 -10.26
C LEU A 18 21.72 18.86 -9.08
N VAL A 19 21.79 19.36 -7.84
CA VAL A 19 21.39 18.59 -6.65
C VAL A 19 19.88 18.61 -6.41
N PHE A 20 19.16 19.64 -6.89
CA PHE A 20 17.69 19.72 -6.75
C PHE A 20 16.91 18.85 -7.73
N ALA A 21 17.53 18.38 -8.82
CA ALA A 21 16.87 17.50 -9.80
C ALA A 21 16.89 16.02 -9.38
N LEU A 22 17.66 15.65 -8.35
CA LEU A 22 17.78 14.26 -7.87
C LEU A 22 16.86 13.94 -6.69
N THR A 23 16.11 14.90 -6.16
CA THR A 23 14.91 14.60 -5.36
C THR A 23 13.80 14.18 -6.31
N GLY A 24 13.99 13.04 -6.98
CA GLY A 24 12.93 12.38 -7.72
C GLY A 24 11.73 12.28 -6.81
N CYS A 25 10.63 12.94 -7.21
CA CYS A 25 9.33 12.72 -6.60
C CYS A 25 9.10 11.21 -6.64
N ARG A 26 9.25 10.54 -5.50
CA ARG A 26 8.85 9.14 -5.38
C ARG A 26 7.43 9.09 -5.92
N SER A 27 7.22 8.32 -6.97
CA SER A 27 5.92 8.07 -7.57
C SER A 27 4.96 7.76 -6.43
N LYS A 28 4.11 8.73 -6.11
CA LYS A 28 3.10 8.60 -5.08
C LYS A 28 2.21 7.46 -5.56
N ARG A 29 2.10 6.38 -4.78
CA ARG A 29 1.08 5.36 -5.06
C ARG A 29 -0.26 6.05 -4.97
N ASP A 30 -1.03 6.00 -6.03
CA ASP A 30 -2.33 6.65 -6.09
C ASP A 30 -3.35 5.71 -5.45
N ILE A 31 -3.73 6.04 -4.21
CA ILE A 31 -4.78 5.34 -3.48
C ILE A 31 -6.12 5.77 -4.07
N SER A 32 -6.79 4.86 -4.78
CA SER A 32 -8.07 5.12 -5.44
C SER A 32 -9.26 5.05 -4.47
N TRP A 33 -9.17 4.19 -3.45
CA TRP A 33 -10.15 4.09 -2.38
C TRP A 33 -9.53 3.48 -1.13
N SER A 34 -10.13 3.73 0.04
CA SER A 34 -9.79 3.05 1.29
C SER A 34 -11.02 2.72 2.13
N THR A 35 -10.89 1.69 2.95
CA THR A 35 -11.86 1.28 3.99
C THR A 35 -11.12 0.76 5.21
N GLN A 36 -11.75 0.85 6.38
CA GLN A 36 -11.14 0.55 7.65
C GLN A 36 -12.13 -0.14 8.59
N ALA A 37 -11.64 -1.05 9.41
CA ALA A 37 -12.42 -1.70 10.46
C ALA A 37 -11.57 -1.93 11.70
N TYR A 38 -12.09 -1.53 12.85
CA TYR A 38 -11.45 -1.77 14.15
C TYR A 38 -11.93 -3.10 14.74
N SER A 39 -11.02 -3.78 15.44
CA SER A 39 -11.40 -4.89 16.31
C SER A 39 -12.35 -4.42 17.42
N SER A 40 -13.10 -5.35 18.00
CA SER A 40 -14.06 -5.02 19.06
C SER A 40 -13.44 -4.37 20.30
N ASP A 41 -12.16 -4.66 20.58
CA ASP A 41 -11.38 -4.06 21.65
C ASP A 41 -10.59 -2.80 21.22
N LYS A 42 -10.68 -2.41 19.95
CA LYS A 42 -9.99 -1.26 19.32
C LYS A 42 -8.46 -1.32 19.36
N HIS A 43 -7.87 -2.48 19.67
CA HIS A 43 -6.41 -2.64 19.65
C HIS A 43 -5.86 -2.88 18.24
N TRP A 44 -6.70 -3.35 17.32
CA TRP A 44 -6.32 -3.63 15.95
C TRP A 44 -7.15 -2.80 14.97
N LEU A 45 -6.48 -2.32 13.92
CA LEU A 45 -7.06 -1.63 12.79
C LEU A 45 -6.71 -2.41 11.52
N ALA A 46 -7.72 -2.95 10.87
CA ALA A 46 -7.62 -3.46 9.51
C ALA A 46 -7.90 -2.31 8.54
N THR A 47 -7.03 -2.12 7.55
CA THR A 47 -7.21 -1.12 6.48
C THR A 47 -7.07 -1.82 5.15
N ALA A 48 -8.02 -1.64 4.25
CA ALA A 48 -7.88 -2.05 2.87
C ALA A 48 -7.91 -0.83 1.96
N HIS A 49 -7.09 -0.84 0.92
CA HIS A 49 -7.13 0.19 -0.11
C HIS A 49 -6.79 -0.36 -1.48
N GLY A 50 -7.37 0.27 -2.49
CA GLY A 50 -6.99 0.09 -3.87
C GLY A 50 -5.83 1.03 -4.19
N GLU A 51 -4.74 0.50 -4.71
CA GLU A 51 -3.62 1.29 -5.20
C GLU A 51 -3.41 1.07 -6.69
N ALA A 52 -3.18 2.18 -7.38
CA ALA A 52 -2.70 2.20 -8.75
C ALA A 52 -1.37 2.95 -8.79
N GLY A 53 -0.42 2.42 -9.53
CA GLY A 53 0.90 3.00 -9.68
C GLY A 53 1.47 2.69 -11.04
N GLY A 54 2.37 3.54 -11.52
CA GLY A 54 3.09 3.32 -12.76
C GLY A 54 4.54 3.76 -12.65
N SER A 55 5.42 3.03 -13.33
CA SER A 55 6.78 3.47 -13.62
C SER A 55 7.02 3.37 -15.12
N PHE A 56 8.13 3.95 -15.61
CA PHE A 56 8.54 3.83 -17.00
C PHE A 56 8.70 2.33 -17.36
N GLY A 57 7.68 1.76 -18.01
CA GLY A 57 7.67 0.37 -18.47
C GLY A 57 6.54 -0.52 -17.93
N GLY A 58 5.69 -0.05 -17.01
CA GLY A 58 4.55 -0.86 -16.53
C GLY A 58 3.63 -0.14 -15.53
N GLY A 59 2.36 -0.50 -15.57
CA GLY A 59 1.35 -0.14 -14.56
C GLY A 59 1.11 -1.29 -13.60
N TYR A 60 0.81 -0.97 -12.35
CA TYR A 60 0.44 -1.90 -11.29
C TYR A 60 -0.86 -1.41 -10.67
N GLU A 61 -1.81 -2.32 -10.52
CA GLU A 61 -3.08 -2.08 -9.85
C GLU A 61 -3.33 -3.23 -8.90
N ALA A 62 -3.56 -2.93 -7.63
CA ALA A 62 -3.78 -3.95 -6.62
C ALA A 62 -4.75 -3.47 -5.55
N THR A 63 -5.27 -4.44 -4.82
CA THR A 63 -5.96 -4.19 -3.56
C THR A 63 -5.15 -4.80 -2.45
N ILE A 64 -4.83 -3.99 -1.45
CA ILE A 64 -3.95 -4.44 -0.38
C ILE A 64 -4.67 -4.26 0.96
N VAL A 65 -4.58 -5.28 1.80
CA VAL A 65 -5.08 -5.26 3.18
C VAL A 65 -3.89 -5.21 4.13
N TYR A 66 -3.97 -4.24 5.03
CA TYR A 66 -3.01 -3.98 6.09
C TYR A 66 -3.64 -4.21 7.45
N LEU A 67 -2.79 -4.61 8.40
CA LEU A 67 -3.12 -4.71 9.80
C LEU A 67 -2.15 -3.88 10.63
N SER A 68 -2.67 -3.11 11.58
CA SER A 68 -1.85 -2.35 12.52
C SER A 68 -2.43 -2.34 13.92
N GLN A 69 -1.55 -2.10 14.90
CA GLN A 69 -1.95 -1.61 16.22
C GLN A 69 -1.71 -0.10 16.28
N ALA A 70 -2.25 0.54 17.32
CA ALA A 70 -1.90 1.93 17.62
C ALA A 70 -0.37 2.08 17.71
N GLU A 71 0.14 3.14 17.08
CA GLU A 71 1.57 3.51 17.09
C GLU A 71 2.54 2.53 16.38
N GLN A 72 2.04 1.44 15.79
CA GLN A 72 2.83 0.51 15.00
C GLN A 72 2.71 0.80 13.50
N GLN A 73 3.78 0.47 12.75
CA GLN A 73 3.74 0.51 11.30
C GLN A 73 2.76 -0.55 10.78
N PRO A 74 1.86 -0.19 9.84
CA PRO A 74 0.97 -1.17 9.23
C PRO A 74 1.76 -2.27 8.51
N VAL A 75 1.32 -3.52 8.71
CA VAL A 75 1.89 -4.70 8.07
C VAL A 75 0.90 -5.18 7.02
N GLU A 76 1.42 -5.46 5.84
CA GLU A 76 0.65 -6.07 4.75
C GLU A 76 0.31 -7.52 5.10
N ILE A 77 -0.97 -7.88 5.00
CA ILE A 77 -1.46 -9.22 5.33
C ILE A 77 -2.12 -9.92 4.16
N LEU A 78 -2.48 -9.18 3.11
CA LEU A 78 -3.14 -9.71 1.92
C LEU A 78 -2.95 -8.76 0.75
N GLU A 79 -2.59 -9.30 -0.41
CA GLU A 79 -2.54 -8.58 -1.67
C GLU A 79 -3.38 -9.32 -2.72
N PHE A 80 -4.23 -8.56 -3.41
CA PHE A 80 -4.90 -9.00 -4.63
C PHE A 80 -4.17 -8.39 -5.81
N ASP A 81 -3.82 -9.21 -6.79
CA ASP A 81 -3.13 -8.86 -8.05
C ASP A 81 -3.93 -7.94 -8.99
N ARG A 82 -5.05 -7.40 -8.50
CA ARG A 82 -5.97 -6.54 -9.24
C ARG A 82 -6.66 -5.53 -8.32
N LEU A 83 -7.21 -4.49 -8.94
CA LEU A 83 -8.04 -3.52 -8.26
C LEU A 83 -9.47 -4.06 -8.06
N LEU A 84 -9.82 -4.37 -6.81
CA LEU A 84 -11.19 -4.66 -6.40
C LEU A 84 -11.96 -3.36 -6.24
N SER A 85 -13.29 -3.43 -6.39
CA SER A 85 -14.15 -2.31 -6.02
C SER A 85 -14.21 -2.19 -4.50
N LYS A 86 -14.36 -0.97 -3.97
CA LYS A 86 -14.54 -0.76 -2.53
C LYS A 86 -15.74 -1.55 -1.97
N SER A 87 -16.79 -1.72 -2.76
CA SER A 87 -18.01 -2.45 -2.38
C SER A 87 -17.86 -3.97 -2.42
N SER A 88 -16.86 -4.50 -3.12
CA SER A 88 -16.64 -5.94 -3.23
C SER A 88 -15.71 -6.49 -2.15
N LEU A 89 -15.26 -5.66 -1.22
CA LEU A 89 -14.39 -6.06 -0.12
C LEU A 89 -14.90 -5.49 1.21
N HIS A 90 -15.10 -6.38 2.17
CA HIS A 90 -15.52 -6.05 3.52
C HIS A 90 -14.52 -6.58 4.54
N LEU A 91 -14.21 -5.76 5.54
CA LEU A 91 -13.37 -6.12 6.67
C LEU A 91 -14.27 -6.33 7.89
N ASN A 92 -14.42 -7.57 8.31
CA ASN A 92 -15.33 -7.96 9.37
C ASN A 92 -14.56 -8.56 10.54
N TRP A 93 -14.65 -7.92 11.70
CA TRP A 93 -14.10 -8.48 12.93
C TRP A 93 -15.14 -9.35 13.62
N ALA A 94 -14.90 -10.66 13.68
CA ALA A 94 -15.72 -11.61 14.45
C ALA A 94 -15.37 -11.60 15.96
N GLY A 95 -14.28 -10.93 16.33
CA GLY A 95 -13.85 -10.72 17.70
C GLY A 95 -12.57 -9.88 17.77
N PRO A 96 -11.92 -9.78 18.93
CA PRO A 96 -10.70 -8.97 19.10
C PRO A 96 -9.51 -9.44 18.25
N ARG A 97 -9.51 -10.70 17.84
CA ARG A 97 -8.38 -11.41 17.21
C ARG A 97 -8.78 -12.23 15.97
N TYR A 98 -9.97 -12.00 15.44
CA TYR A 98 -10.49 -12.73 14.29
C TYR A 98 -10.97 -11.74 13.24
N LEU A 99 -10.19 -11.58 12.17
CA LEU A 99 -10.50 -10.73 11.03
C LEU A 99 -10.90 -11.61 9.84
N ALA A 100 -12.15 -11.49 9.41
CA ALA A 100 -12.63 -12.05 8.16
C ALA A 100 -12.54 -10.97 7.07
N VAL A 101 -11.82 -11.27 6.00
CA VAL A 101 -11.81 -10.48 4.77
C VAL A 101 -12.84 -11.12 3.83
N VAL A 102 -14.00 -10.47 3.71
CA VAL A 102 -15.10 -10.98 2.91
C VAL A 102 -15.06 -10.34 1.53
N ILE A 103 -15.04 -11.17 0.49
CA ILE A 103 -14.97 -10.73 -0.90
C ILE A 103 -16.27 -11.08 -1.60
N ASP A 104 -16.88 -10.10 -2.25
CA ASP A 104 -17.85 -10.37 -3.30
C ASP A 104 -17.06 -10.67 -4.58
N PRO A 105 -17.07 -11.92 -5.10
CA PRO A 105 -16.38 -12.24 -6.34
C PRO A 105 -16.91 -11.42 -7.53
N GLY A 106 -18.03 -10.72 -7.38
CA GLY A 106 -18.67 -9.96 -8.44
C GLY A 106 -19.24 -10.87 -9.52
N THR A 107 -19.79 -10.25 -10.55
CA THR A 107 -20.46 -10.92 -11.69
C THR A 107 -19.49 -11.46 -12.73
N ASP A 108 -18.18 -11.50 -12.46
CA ASP A 108 -17.18 -11.88 -13.47
C ASP A 108 -16.55 -13.26 -13.17
N PRO A 109 -17.24 -14.36 -13.53
CA PRO A 109 -16.81 -15.74 -13.26
C PRO A 109 -15.62 -16.19 -14.12
N ILE A 110 -15.12 -15.34 -15.03
CA ILE A 110 -14.07 -15.69 -15.99
C ILE A 110 -12.66 -15.46 -15.41
N ASN A 111 -12.53 -14.62 -14.37
CA ASN A 111 -11.25 -14.23 -13.81
C ASN A 111 -11.12 -14.71 -12.36
N SER A 112 -10.50 -15.88 -12.19
CA SER A 112 -10.00 -16.32 -10.88
C SER A 112 -9.07 -15.25 -10.33
N THR A 113 -9.48 -14.55 -9.27
CA THR A 113 -8.60 -13.63 -8.54
C THR A 113 -7.44 -14.43 -7.98
N GLU A 114 -6.20 -14.19 -8.44
CA GLU A 114 -5.05 -14.75 -7.75
C GLU A 114 -4.85 -13.94 -6.46
N VAL A 115 -4.95 -14.65 -5.35
CA VAL A 115 -4.81 -14.04 -4.03
C VAL A 115 -3.43 -14.39 -3.51
N HIS A 116 -2.55 -13.39 -3.44
CA HIS A 116 -1.25 -13.54 -2.82
C HIS A 116 -1.40 -13.34 -1.31
N PHE A 117 -1.53 -14.47 -0.61
CA PHE A 117 -1.56 -14.46 0.84
C PHE A 117 -0.15 -14.44 1.40
N GLN A 118 0.30 -13.27 1.87
CA GLN A 118 1.50 -13.19 2.69
C GLN A 118 1.11 -13.43 4.16
N ALA A 119 1.05 -14.71 4.53
CA ALA A 119 0.78 -15.17 5.89
C ALA A 119 1.91 -14.81 6.86
N ILE A 120 2.16 -13.54 7.10
CA ILE A 120 2.95 -13.15 8.27
C ILE A 120 2.00 -13.32 9.44
N LYS A 121 2.37 -14.14 10.43
CA LYS A 121 1.65 -14.21 11.70
C LYS A 121 1.71 -12.82 12.35
N CYS A 122 0.76 -11.95 12.02
CA CYS A 122 0.67 -10.58 12.49
C CYS A 122 0.05 -10.58 13.88
N GLY A 123 0.90 -10.84 14.87
CA GLY A 123 0.47 -11.06 16.25
C GLY A 123 -0.42 -12.30 16.38
N ASP A 124 -1.22 -12.32 17.45
CA ASP A 124 -2.17 -13.40 17.71
C ASP A 124 -3.51 -13.21 16.97
N VAL A 125 -3.51 -12.58 15.80
CA VAL A 125 -4.72 -12.36 14.98
C VAL A 125 -4.86 -13.46 13.93
N THR A 126 -6.00 -14.13 13.94
CA THR A 126 -6.42 -15.07 12.90
C THR A 126 -7.09 -14.29 11.77
N ILE A 127 -6.63 -14.53 10.55
CA ILE A 127 -7.11 -13.86 9.34
C ILE A 127 -7.72 -14.93 8.44
N THR A 128 -8.98 -14.75 8.04
CA THR A 128 -9.68 -15.65 7.12
C THR A 128 -10.10 -14.88 5.86
N LEU A 129 -10.11 -15.60 4.74
CA LEU A 129 -10.65 -15.11 3.48
C LEU A 129 -11.97 -15.83 3.21
N GLU A 130 -13.05 -15.08 3.03
CA GLU A 130 -14.40 -15.65 2.92
C GLU A 130 -15.13 -15.08 1.70
N PRO A 131 -15.90 -15.90 0.95
CA PRO A 131 -16.80 -15.38 -0.06
C PRO A 131 -18.00 -14.68 0.61
N MET A 132 -18.56 -13.67 -0.05
CA MET A 132 -19.77 -13.00 0.42
C MET A 132 -20.96 -13.98 0.45
N PRO A 133 -21.76 -14.02 1.52
CA PRO A 133 -22.96 -14.85 1.57
C PRO A 133 -24.00 -14.32 0.57
N HIS A 134 -24.48 -15.20 -0.32
CA HIS A 134 -25.55 -14.93 -1.29
C HIS A 134 -26.94 -14.94 -0.66
#